data_AF-A0A815QK78-F1
#
_entry.id   AF-A0A815QK78-F1
#
_cell.length_a   1.000
_cell.length_b   1.000
_cell.length_c   1.000
_cell.angle_alpha   90.00
_cell.angle_beta   90.00
_cell.angle_gamma   90.00
#
_symmetry.space_group_name_H-M   'P 1'
#
loop_
_entity.id
_entity.type
_entity.pdbx_description
1 polymer ?
#
loop_
_entity_poly.entity_id
_entity_poly.type
_entity_poly.pdbx_seq_one_letter_code
_entity_poly.pdbx_strand_id
1 'polypeptide(L)'
;KNGGCNHLICKNQSCKYEFCWVCLGAWEPHGSSWYNCNRFNEDDAKKARDEQERSRAALQRYLHYYKRYHNHHESLRLENKLLDQVQKHMESMQQQMSWIEVQFLQIACDVLRQCRQTLMYTYPFAFYLKRNNHSIIFEQNQADLEHATEELSGYLERDFSQTNASLTELKQKVQDKYRYCSTRRKVLLDHVAEGYECDYWEYNENV
;
A
#
# COMPACT_ATOMS: atom_id res chain seq x y z
N LYS A 1 15.58 -4.14 -1.34
CA LYS A 1 14.51 -3.40 -2.06
C LYS A 1 15.12 -2.19 -2.77
N ASN A 2 14.82 -1.95 -4.05
CA ASN A 2 15.42 -0.88 -4.89
C ASN A 2 14.39 0.06 -5.55
N GLY A 3 13.11 -0.11 -5.27
CA GLY A 3 11.98 0.75 -5.66
C GLY A 3 10.96 0.80 -4.52
N GLY A 4 9.86 1.53 -4.68
CA GLY A 4 8.80 1.66 -3.68
C GLY A 4 7.91 0.43 -3.56
N CYS A 5 7.72 -0.31 -4.65
CA CYS A 5 6.86 -1.49 -4.70
C CYS A 5 7.29 -2.59 -3.72
N ASN A 6 6.35 -3.12 -2.96
CA ASN A 6 6.54 -4.23 -2.01
C ASN A 6 6.36 -5.61 -2.66
N HIS A 7 5.84 -5.70 -3.88
CA HIS A 7 5.81 -6.92 -4.68
C HIS A 7 7.21 -7.16 -5.26
N LEU A 8 7.90 -8.17 -4.74
CA LEU A 8 9.25 -8.51 -5.17
C LEU A 8 9.26 -9.83 -5.93
N ILE A 9 10.10 -9.88 -6.97
CA ILE A 9 10.40 -11.08 -7.73
C ILE A 9 11.88 -11.41 -7.49
N CYS A 10 12.17 -12.65 -7.13
CA CYS A 10 13.55 -13.10 -6.95
C CYS A 10 14.35 -12.93 -8.25
N LYS A 11 15.52 -12.29 -8.18
CA LYS A 11 16.37 -12.01 -9.36
C LYS A 11 17.23 -13.21 -9.79
N ASN A 12 17.25 -14.28 -9.00
CA ASN A 12 18.01 -15.47 -9.36
C ASN A 12 17.34 -16.15 -10.56
N GLN A 13 18.09 -16.41 -11.63
CA GLN A 13 17.55 -16.99 -12.87
C GLN A 13 16.87 -18.35 -12.66
N SER A 14 17.31 -19.11 -11.66
CA SER A 14 16.72 -20.40 -11.28
C SER A 14 15.57 -20.29 -10.28
N CYS A 15 15.28 -19.09 -9.76
CA CYS A 15 14.20 -18.87 -8.78
C CYS A 15 13.36 -17.66 -9.18
N LYS A 16 12.13 -17.91 -9.62
CA LYS A 16 11.16 -16.87 -10.00
C LYS A 16 10.11 -16.61 -8.92
N TYR A 17 10.44 -16.91 -7.66
CA TYR A 17 9.49 -16.77 -6.56
C TYR A 17 9.13 -15.29 -6.33
N GLU A 18 7.84 -15.06 -6.12
CA GLU A 18 7.28 -13.73 -5.88
C GLU A 18 6.78 -13.63 -4.44
N PHE A 19 7.18 -12.56 -3.75
CA PHE A 19 6.89 -12.39 -2.34
C PHE A 19 6.71 -10.93 -1.94
N CYS A 20 6.02 -10.73 -0.83
CA CYS A 20 5.84 -9.42 -0.22
C CYS A 20 7.05 -9.06 0.64
N TRP A 21 7.63 -7.87 0.42
CA TRP A 21 8.77 -7.37 1.20
C TRP A 21 8.46 -7.22 2.71
N VAL A 22 7.21 -7.00 3.08
CA VAL A 22 6.80 -6.73 4.47
C VAL A 22 6.68 -8.01 5.28
N CYS A 23 5.90 -8.98 4.80
CA CYS A 23 5.64 -10.22 5.54
C CYS A 23 6.55 -11.39 5.12
N LEU A 24 7.29 -11.24 4.02
CA LEU A 24 8.12 -12.28 3.39
C LEU A 24 7.32 -13.51 2.91
N GLY A 25 5.98 -13.44 2.90
CA GLY A 25 5.09 -14.47 2.38
C GLY A 25 4.89 -14.35 0.87
N ALA A 26 4.31 -15.40 0.28
CA ALA A 26 3.98 -15.46 -1.14
C ALA A 26 3.14 -14.25 -1.58
N TRP A 27 3.41 -13.73 -2.78
CA TRP A 27 2.64 -12.59 -3.30
C TRP A 27 1.20 -12.97 -3.67
N GLU A 28 1.02 -14.09 -4.39
CA GLU A 28 -0.26 -14.56 -4.93
C GLU A 28 -1.50 -14.41 -4.01
N PRO A 29 -1.46 -14.76 -2.72
CA PRO A 29 -2.65 -14.64 -1.87
C PRO A 29 -3.00 -13.20 -1.46
N HIS A 30 -2.10 -12.21 -1.67
CA HIS A 30 -2.38 -10.81 -1.33
C HIS A 30 -3.51 -10.25 -2.19
N GLY A 31 -4.46 -9.56 -1.57
CA GLY A 31 -5.66 -9.05 -2.23
C GLY A 31 -6.84 -10.02 -2.20
N SER A 32 -6.65 -11.26 -1.73
CA SER A 32 -7.75 -12.17 -1.43
C SER A 32 -8.41 -11.83 -0.09
N SER A 33 -9.67 -12.25 0.10
CA SER A 33 -10.41 -12.01 1.34
C SER A 33 -9.88 -12.81 2.54
N TRP A 34 -9.20 -13.92 2.30
CA TRP A 34 -8.78 -14.87 3.33
C TRP A 34 -7.34 -14.64 3.82
N TYR A 35 -6.52 -13.88 3.08
CA TYR A 35 -5.14 -13.58 3.45
C TYR A 35 -4.94 -12.09 3.72
N ASN A 36 -4.54 -11.74 4.94
CA ASN A 36 -4.36 -10.36 5.38
C ASN A 36 -2.98 -10.18 6.03
N CYS A 37 -2.06 -9.52 5.32
CA CYS A 37 -0.74 -9.22 5.87
C CYS A 37 -0.72 -7.94 6.73
N ASN A 38 -1.74 -7.08 6.65
CA ASN A 38 -1.82 -5.80 7.37
C ASN A 38 -2.33 -5.95 8.82
N ARG A 39 -3.24 -6.90 9.07
CA ARG A 39 -3.84 -7.15 10.38
C ARG A 39 -2.85 -7.79 11.35
N PHE A 40 -2.81 -7.31 12.60
CA PHE A 40 -2.07 -7.96 13.68
C PHE A 40 -2.94 -9.06 14.31
N ASN A 41 -2.36 -10.24 14.57
CA ASN A 41 -3.08 -11.30 15.28
C ASN A 41 -2.95 -11.10 16.80
N GLU A 42 -4.07 -10.78 17.45
CA GLU A 42 -4.13 -10.55 18.89
C GLU A 42 -4.32 -11.83 19.71
N ASP A 43 -4.50 -13.00 19.07
CA ASP A 43 -4.79 -14.24 19.77
C ASP A 43 -3.63 -14.69 20.69
N ASP A 44 -2.40 -14.38 20.32
CA ASP A 44 -1.23 -14.66 21.17
C ASP A 44 -1.13 -13.67 22.34
N ALA A 45 -1.54 -12.41 22.13
CA ALA A 45 -1.61 -11.42 23.20
C ALA A 45 -2.67 -11.78 24.25
N LYS A 46 -3.80 -12.34 23.83
CA LYS A 46 -4.88 -12.81 24.73
C LYS A 46 -4.48 -14.00 25.60
N LYS A 47 -3.46 -14.77 25.19
CA LYS A 47 -2.97 -15.95 25.93
C LYS A 47 -1.89 -15.61 26.96
N ALA A 48 -1.36 -14.38 26.94
CA ALA A 48 -0.32 -13.93 27.86
C ALA A 48 -0.84 -13.90 29.31
N ARG A 49 -0.22 -14.68 30.20
CA ARG A 49 -0.66 -14.88 31.58
C ARG A 49 0.09 -14.00 32.57
N ASP A 50 1.38 -13.79 32.35
CA ASP A 50 2.22 -12.97 33.22
C ASP A 50 2.52 -11.58 32.61
N GLU A 51 3.14 -10.70 33.41
CA GLU A 51 3.44 -9.33 33.01
C GLU A 51 4.53 -9.24 31.93
N GLN A 52 5.46 -10.21 31.92
CA GLN A 52 6.52 -10.28 30.92
C GLN A 52 5.97 -10.65 29.54
N GLU A 53 5.06 -11.62 29.48
CA GLU A 53 4.35 -12.01 28.26
C GLU A 53 3.49 -10.86 27.73
N ARG A 54 2.80 -10.12 28.62
CA ARG A 54 2.03 -8.92 28.23
C ARG A 54 2.93 -7.83 27.64
N SER A 55 4.05 -7.54 28.27
CA SER A 55 5.03 -6.55 27.76
C SER A 55 5.58 -6.96 26.39
N ARG A 56 5.92 -8.25 26.22
CA ARG A 56 6.39 -8.78 24.93
C ARG A 56 5.33 -8.68 23.84
N ALA A 57 4.08 -8.99 24.15
CA ALA A 57 2.97 -8.89 23.20
C ALA A 57 2.72 -7.43 22.76
N ALA A 58 2.77 -6.48 23.70
CA ALA A 58 2.67 -5.05 23.40
C ALA A 58 3.79 -4.57 22.47
N LEU A 59 5.04 -4.97 22.74
CA LEU A 59 6.18 -4.64 21.89
C LEU A 59 6.05 -5.27 20.49
N GLN A 60 5.58 -6.52 20.38
CA GLN A 60 5.33 -7.17 19.09
C GLN A 60 4.25 -6.43 18.29
N ARG A 61 3.18 -6.00 18.95
CA ARG A 61 2.13 -5.17 18.34
C ARG A 61 2.73 -3.87 17.84
N TYR A 62 3.47 -3.13 18.67
CA TYR A 62 4.14 -1.89 18.25
C TYR A 62 5.03 -2.11 17.02
N LEU A 63 5.90 -3.12 17.05
CA LEU A 63 6.79 -3.43 15.94
C LEU A 63 6.03 -3.80 14.67
N HIS A 64 4.87 -4.45 14.76
CA HIS A 64 4.03 -4.77 13.61
C HIS A 64 3.55 -3.50 12.89
N TYR A 65 2.97 -2.55 13.62
CA TYR A 65 2.45 -1.31 13.03
C TYR A 65 3.60 -0.36 12.63
N TYR A 66 4.62 -0.21 13.46
CA TYR A 66 5.81 0.61 13.17
C TYR A 66 6.52 0.17 11.89
N LYS A 67 6.76 -1.15 11.71
CA LYS A 67 7.40 -1.67 10.49
C LYS A 67 6.62 -1.32 9.24
N ARG A 68 5.28 -1.37 9.29
CA ARG A 68 4.42 -1.05 8.14
C ARG A 68 4.38 0.44 7.84
N TYR A 69 4.23 1.28 8.88
CA TYR A 69 4.39 2.73 8.78
C TYR A 69 5.74 3.09 8.12
N HIS A 70 6.84 2.60 8.70
CA HIS A 70 8.18 2.92 8.25
C HIS A 70 8.46 2.37 6.85
N ASN A 71 7.92 1.20 6.51
CA ASN A 71 8.05 0.66 5.16
C ASN A 71 7.34 1.54 4.12
N HIS A 72 6.13 2.03 4.39
CA HIS A 72 5.45 2.96 3.48
C HIS A 72 6.17 4.31 3.37
N HIS A 73 6.75 4.80 4.48
CA HIS A 73 7.62 5.97 4.46
C HIS A 73 8.83 5.78 3.53
N GLU A 74 9.54 4.66 3.67
CA GLU A 74 10.67 4.35 2.78
C GLU A 74 10.23 4.09 1.33
N SER A 75 9.08 3.43 1.11
CA SER A 75 8.52 3.26 -0.24
C SER A 75 8.28 4.61 -0.91
N LEU A 76 7.63 5.54 -0.21
CA LEU A 76 7.35 6.89 -0.71
C LEU A 76 8.64 7.64 -1.07
N ARG A 77 9.69 7.50 -0.24
CA ARG A 77 11.00 8.10 -0.53
C ARG A 77 11.63 7.50 -1.80
N LEU A 78 11.48 6.20 -2.02
CA LEU A 78 11.98 5.52 -3.21
C LEU A 78 11.17 5.87 -4.46
N GLU A 79 9.86 6.09 -4.34
CA GLU A 79 8.98 6.55 -5.42
C GLU A 79 9.34 7.94 -5.94
N ASN A 80 10.02 8.80 -5.17
CA ASN A 80 10.53 10.05 -5.73
C ASN A 80 11.51 9.83 -6.88
N LYS A 81 12.24 8.70 -6.92
CA LYS A 81 13.10 8.34 -8.06
C LYS A 81 12.29 7.86 -9.27
N LEU A 82 11.09 7.33 -9.04
CA LEU A 82 10.17 6.93 -10.11
C LEU A 82 9.68 8.17 -10.87
N LEU A 83 9.45 9.29 -10.17
CA LEU A 83 9.09 10.57 -10.81
C LEU A 83 10.11 11.00 -11.86
N ASP A 84 11.42 10.91 -11.54
CA ASP A 84 12.48 11.25 -12.50
C ASP A 84 12.46 10.36 -13.75
N GLN A 85 12.13 9.07 -13.59
CA GLN A 85 12.03 8.11 -14.69
C GLN A 85 10.79 8.35 -15.55
N VAL A 86 9.67 8.67 -14.90
CA VAL A 86 8.40 9.00 -15.55
C VAL A 86 8.52 10.30 -16.35
N GLN A 87 9.17 11.32 -15.80
CA GLN A 87 9.41 12.58 -16.49
C GLN A 87 10.19 12.38 -17.81
N LYS A 88 11.26 11.57 -17.78
CA LYS A 88 12.03 11.21 -18.98
C LYS A 88 11.18 10.44 -20.01
N HIS A 89 10.30 9.55 -19.56
CA HIS A 89 9.39 8.84 -20.45
C HIS A 89 8.35 9.78 -21.06
N MET A 90 7.81 10.72 -20.29
CA MET A 90 6.89 11.73 -20.79
C MET A 90 7.54 12.59 -21.88
N GLU A 91 8.78 13.03 -21.70
CA GLU A 91 9.54 13.80 -22.70
C GLU A 91 9.75 13.00 -24.00
N SER A 92 10.06 11.71 -23.90
CA SER A 92 10.16 10.81 -25.07
C SER A 92 8.81 10.67 -25.79
N MET A 93 7.72 10.48 -25.05
CA MET A 93 6.37 10.34 -25.61
C MET A 93 5.86 11.63 -26.26
N GLN A 94 6.28 12.79 -25.77
CA GLN A 94 5.92 14.10 -26.34
C GLN A 94 6.45 14.33 -27.76
N GLN A 95 7.40 13.52 -28.23
CA GLN A 95 7.83 13.57 -29.64
C GLN A 95 6.73 13.10 -30.61
N GLN A 96 5.76 12.33 -30.11
CA GLN A 96 4.68 11.72 -30.89
C GLN A 96 3.28 12.12 -30.39
N MET A 97 3.19 12.76 -29.23
CA MET A 97 1.93 13.08 -28.54
C MET A 97 1.93 14.52 -28.02
N SER A 98 0.75 15.10 -27.86
CA SER A 98 0.60 16.38 -27.18
C SER A 98 0.92 16.28 -25.69
N TRP A 99 1.29 17.40 -25.07
CA TRP A 99 1.55 17.48 -23.63
C TRP A 99 0.38 16.97 -22.77
N ILE A 100 -0.86 17.23 -23.20
CA ILE A 100 -2.09 16.77 -22.52
C ILE A 100 -2.17 15.25 -22.49
N GLU A 101 -1.71 14.58 -23.54
CA GLU A 101 -1.83 13.13 -23.67
C GLU A 101 -0.85 12.35 -22.79
N VAL A 102 0.21 12.99 -22.28
CA VAL A 102 1.19 12.37 -21.38
C VAL A 102 0.94 12.66 -19.90
N GLN A 103 0.05 13.62 -19.57
CA GLN A 103 -0.25 14.02 -18.19
C GLN A 103 -0.75 12.88 -17.29
N PHE A 104 -1.33 11.82 -17.87
CA PHE A 104 -1.85 10.69 -17.09
C PHE A 104 -0.77 10.02 -16.23
N LEU A 105 0.50 10.05 -16.66
CA LEU A 105 1.62 9.49 -15.90
C LEU A 105 1.94 10.32 -14.66
N GLN A 106 1.93 11.65 -14.79
CA GLN A 106 2.10 12.55 -13.65
C GLN A 106 0.97 12.37 -12.64
N ILE A 107 -0.27 12.30 -13.12
CA ILE A 107 -1.46 12.04 -12.27
C ILE A 107 -1.31 10.70 -11.55
N ALA A 108 -0.87 9.65 -12.25
CA ALA A 108 -0.67 8.33 -11.64
C ALA A 108 0.36 8.37 -10.51
N CYS A 109 1.47 9.09 -10.70
CA CYS A 109 2.49 9.24 -9.66
C CYS A 109 1.98 10.06 -8.48
N ASP A 110 1.22 11.13 -8.72
CA ASP A 110 0.65 11.94 -7.64
C ASP A 110 -0.39 11.16 -6.83
N VAL A 111 -1.22 10.36 -7.49
CA VAL A 111 -2.13 9.43 -6.82
C VAL A 111 -1.37 8.40 -6.00
N LEU A 112 -0.33 7.79 -6.57
CA LEU A 112 0.51 6.79 -5.88
C LEU A 112 1.09 7.39 -4.58
N ARG A 113 1.68 8.58 -4.66
CA ARG A 113 2.26 9.29 -3.49
C ARG A 113 1.21 9.61 -2.43
N GLN A 114 0.04 10.08 -2.83
CA GLN A 114 -1.07 10.36 -1.91
C GLN A 114 -1.58 9.09 -1.21
N CYS A 115 -1.68 7.98 -1.94
CA CYS A 115 -2.07 6.69 -1.39
C CYS A 115 -1.02 6.15 -0.41
N ARG A 116 0.28 6.24 -0.72
CA ARG A 116 1.36 5.90 0.22
C ARG A 116 1.34 6.72 1.49
N GLN A 117 1.16 8.03 1.38
CA GLN A 117 1.04 8.92 2.55
C GLN A 117 -0.17 8.54 3.40
N THR A 118 -1.31 8.28 2.77
CA THR A 118 -2.52 7.85 3.48
C THR A 118 -2.27 6.51 4.19
N LEU A 119 -1.71 5.53 3.49
CA LEU A 119 -1.36 4.22 4.05
C LEU A 119 -0.39 4.35 5.23
N MET A 120 0.62 5.20 5.14
CA MET A 120 1.52 5.48 6.23
C MET A 120 0.74 5.88 7.49
N TYR A 121 -0.20 6.83 7.40
CA TYR A 121 -0.99 7.28 8.55
C TYR A 121 -2.11 6.33 8.99
N THR A 122 -2.57 5.42 8.11
CA THR A 122 -3.54 4.38 8.50
C THR A 122 -2.97 3.43 9.56
N TYR A 123 -1.65 3.23 9.61
CA TYR A 123 -1.02 2.32 10.58
C TYR A 123 -0.95 2.87 12.01
N PRO A 124 -0.53 4.12 12.26
CA PRO A 124 -0.70 4.77 13.56
C PRO A 124 -2.15 4.82 14.02
N PHE A 125 -3.09 5.15 13.13
CA PHE A 125 -4.52 5.11 13.44
C PHE A 125 -4.95 3.70 13.90
N ALA A 126 -4.60 2.66 13.14
CA ALA A 126 -4.91 1.28 13.46
C ALA A 126 -4.21 0.73 14.73
N PHE A 127 -3.04 1.28 15.07
CA PHE A 127 -2.29 0.89 16.26
C PHE A 127 -3.03 1.29 17.54
N TYR A 128 -3.54 2.51 17.60
CA TYR A 128 -4.30 3.00 18.75
C TYR A 128 -5.74 2.51 18.76
N LEU A 129 -6.29 2.11 17.61
CA LEU A 129 -7.69 1.70 17.49
C LEU A 129 -8.01 0.47 18.34
N LYS A 130 -9.04 0.58 19.17
CA LYS A 130 -9.65 -0.56 19.87
C LYS A 130 -10.52 -1.35 18.89
N ARG A 131 -10.43 -2.67 18.96
CA ARG A 131 -11.11 -3.56 18.01
C ARG A 131 -12.63 -3.50 18.17
N ASN A 132 -13.34 -3.23 17.08
CA ASN A 132 -14.81 -3.24 16.99
C ASN A 132 -15.27 -3.63 15.57
N ASN A 133 -16.57 -3.55 15.28
CA ASN A 133 -17.09 -3.92 13.96
C ASN A 133 -16.56 -3.01 12.84
N HIS A 134 -16.46 -1.70 13.09
CA HIS A 134 -15.97 -0.74 12.10
C HIS A 134 -14.46 -0.85 11.89
N SER A 135 -13.69 -1.29 12.90
CA SER A 135 -12.25 -1.54 12.76
C SER A 135 -11.98 -2.69 11.80
N ILE A 136 -12.86 -3.71 11.75
CA ILE A 136 -12.76 -4.84 10.80
C ILE A 136 -12.96 -4.35 9.37
N ILE A 137 -13.96 -3.50 9.15
CA ILE A 137 -14.26 -2.89 7.84
C ILE A 137 -13.09 -1.98 7.41
N PHE A 138 -12.58 -1.17 8.33
CA PHE A 138 -11.41 -0.33 8.10
C PHE A 138 -10.18 -1.15 7.69
N GLU A 139 -9.88 -2.26 8.39
CA GLU A 139 -8.75 -3.13 8.06
C GLU A 139 -8.88 -3.76 6.66
N GLN A 140 -10.11 -4.06 6.22
CA GLN A 140 -10.37 -4.53 4.85
C GLN A 140 -10.16 -3.41 3.83
N ASN A 141 -10.70 -2.22 4.07
CA ASN A 141 -10.48 -1.06 3.20
C ASN A 141 -9.00 -0.69 3.10
N GLN A 142 -8.24 -0.86 4.19
CA GLN A 142 -6.78 -0.68 4.21
C GLN A 142 -6.08 -1.72 3.33
N ALA A 143 -6.42 -3.01 3.47
CA ALA A 143 -5.84 -4.08 2.65
C ALA A 143 -6.12 -3.87 1.15
N ASP A 144 -7.36 -3.50 0.80
CA ASP A 144 -7.79 -3.14 -0.55
C ASP A 144 -6.96 -1.99 -1.14
N LEU A 145 -6.76 -0.91 -0.36
CA LEU A 145 -5.94 0.22 -0.77
C LEU A 145 -4.47 -0.16 -0.91
N GLU A 146 -3.92 -0.95 0.02
CA GLU A 146 -2.54 -1.42 -0.06
C GLU A 146 -2.30 -2.21 -1.34
N HIS A 147 -3.14 -3.21 -1.61
CA HIS A 147 -3.01 -4.02 -2.81
C HIS A 147 -3.10 -3.17 -4.08
N ALA A 148 -4.08 -2.27 -4.17
CA ALA A 148 -4.22 -1.35 -5.30
C ALA A 148 -2.99 -0.41 -5.47
N THR A 149 -2.38 0.01 -4.35
CA THR A 149 -1.18 0.85 -4.34
C THR A 149 0.04 0.08 -4.84
N GLU A 150 0.22 -1.17 -4.40
CA GLU A 150 1.32 -2.01 -4.86
C GLU A 150 1.19 -2.39 -6.34
N GLU A 151 -0.03 -2.65 -6.81
CA GLU A 151 -0.33 -2.89 -8.23
C GLU A 151 -0.01 -1.70 -9.12
N LEU A 152 -0.31 -0.47 -8.66
CA LEU A 152 0.05 0.76 -9.37
C LEU A 152 1.56 1.00 -9.35
N SER A 153 2.18 0.87 -8.17
CA SER A 153 3.63 1.05 -7.97
C SER A 153 4.44 0.04 -8.79
N GLY A 154 4.08 -1.24 -8.77
CA GLY A 154 4.74 -2.29 -9.52
C GLY A 154 4.63 -2.08 -11.03
N TYR A 155 3.44 -1.69 -11.49
CA TYR A 155 3.22 -1.40 -12.91
C TYR A 155 4.08 -0.23 -13.40
N LEU A 156 4.14 0.87 -12.64
CA LEU A 156 4.97 2.03 -13.01
C LEU A 156 6.47 1.74 -12.92
N GLU A 157 6.93 0.92 -11.96
CA GLU A 157 8.35 0.63 -11.76
C GLU A 157 8.94 -0.41 -12.70
N ARG A 158 8.14 -1.40 -13.13
CA ARG A 158 8.63 -2.56 -13.90
C ARG A 158 7.95 -2.70 -15.25
N ASP A 159 6.64 -2.80 -15.22
CA ASP A 159 5.88 -3.25 -16.40
C ASP A 159 5.77 -2.15 -17.44
N PHE A 160 5.73 -0.89 -17.01
CA PHE A 160 5.59 0.27 -17.88
C PHE A 160 6.68 0.31 -18.97
N SER A 161 7.93 0.09 -18.60
CA SER A 161 9.07 0.10 -19.52
C SER A 161 9.29 -1.22 -20.27
N GLN A 162 8.68 -2.32 -19.81
CA GLN A 162 8.91 -3.68 -20.34
C GLN A 162 7.79 -4.15 -21.28
N THR A 163 6.67 -3.43 -21.35
CA THR A 163 5.53 -3.86 -22.16
C THR A 163 5.70 -3.41 -23.61
N ASN A 164 5.61 -4.35 -24.56
CA ASN A 164 5.50 -4.06 -26.01
C ASN A 164 4.09 -3.53 -26.41
N ALA A 165 3.35 -2.96 -25.47
CA ALA A 165 1.97 -2.52 -25.69
C ALA A 165 1.93 -1.18 -26.43
N SER A 166 0.84 -0.95 -27.14
CA SER A 166 0.59 0.35 -27.75
C SER A 166 0.44 1.45 -26.69
N LEU A 167 0.76 2.70 -27.05
CA LEU A 167 0.60 3.85 -26.15
C LEU A 167 -0.83 4.00 -25.63
N THR A 168 -1.82 3.66 -26.46
CA THR A 168 -3.25 3.66 -26.08
C THR A 168 -3.54 2.65 -24.96
N GLU A 169 -3.02 1.43 -25.08
CA GLU A 169 -3.18 0.39 -24.06
C GLU A 169 -2.45 0.74 -22.76
N LEU A 170 -1.25 1.31 -22.86
CA LEU A 170 -0.50 1.80 -21.69
C LEU A 170 -1.29 2.89 -20.96
N LYS A 171 -1.80 3.88 -21.69
CA LYS A 171 -2.63 4.95 -21.15
C LYS A 171 -3.85 4.38 -20.41
N GLN A 172 -4.59 3.48 -21.05
CA GLN A 172 -5.76 2.84 -20.45
C GLN A 172 -5.40 2.09 -19.16
N LYS A 173 -4.37 1.24 -19.19
CA LYS A 173 -3.93 0.45 -18.02
C LYS A 173 -3.51 1.34 -16.84
N VAL A 174 -2.72 2.39 -17.08
CA VAL A 174 -2.32 3.32 -16.03
C VAL A 174 -3.53 4.05 -15.46
N GLN A 175 -4.44 4.52 -16.33
CA GLN A 175 -5.66 5.20 -15.92
C GLN A 175 -6.57 4.35 -15.05
N ASP A 176 -6.79 3.09 -15.42
CA ASP A 176 -7.62 2.18 -14.64
C ASP A 176 -7.01 1.91 -13.26
N LYS A 177 -5.69 1.65 -13.22
CA LYS A 177 -4.96 1.40 -11.96
C LYS A 177 -5.01 2.61 -11.02
N TYR A 178 -4.66 3.81 -11.48
CA TYR A 178 -4.66 4.97 -10.58
C TYR A 178 -6.07 5.39 -10.18
N ARG A 179 -7.07 5.28 -11.07
CA ARG A 179 -8.47 5.57 -10.71
C ARG A 179 -8.96 4.61 -9.64
N TYR A 180 -8.70 3.32 -9.79
CA TYR A 180 -9.06 2.32 -8.79
C TYR A 180 -8.38 2.59 -7.45
N CYS A 181 -7.07 2.86 -7.46
CA CYS A 181 -6.30 3.21 -6.26
C CYS A 181 -6.87 4.45 -5.56
N SER A 182 -7.18 5.51 -6.32
CA SER A 182 -7.82 6.72 -5.80
C SER A 182 -9.19 6.44 -5.18
N THR A 183 -10.01 5.59 -5.81
CA THR A 183 -11.32 5.19 -5.29
C THR A 183 -11.19 4.42 -3.97
N ARG A 184 -10.26 3.46 -3.87
CA ARG A 184 -10.02 2.70 -2.63
C ARG A 184 -9.58 3.62 -1.50
N ARG A 185 -8.73 4.61 -1.80
CA ARG A 185 -8.33 5.64 -0.84
C ARG A 185 -9.52 6.46 -0.37
N LYS A 186 -10.39 6.88 -1.29
CA LYS A 186 -11.60 7.62 -0.95
C LYS A 186 -12.53 6.81 -0.04
N VAL A 187 -12.82 5.55 -0.38
CA VAL A 187 -13.66 4.66 0.43
C VAL A 187 -13.10 4.50 1.85
N LEU A 188 -11.78 4.33 1.99
CA LEU A 188 -11.14 4.25 3.31
C LEU A 188 -11.34 5.54 4.10
N LEU A 189 -11.09 6.70 3.50
CA LEU A 189 -11.17 7.99 4.17
C LEU A 189 -12.61 8.36 4.53
N ASP A 190 -13.56 8.10 3.64
CA ASP A 190 -14.99 8.33 3.86
C ASP A 190 -15.49 7.48 5.04
N HIS A 191 -15.10 6.19 5.13
CA HIS A 191 -15.44 5.32 6.28
C HIS A 191 -14.84 5.81 7.60
N VAL A 192 -13.59 6.28 7.57
CA VAL A 192 -12.94 6.86 8.76
C VAL A 192 -13.64 8.16 9.20
N ALA A 193 -14.01 9.01 8.24
CA ALA A 193 -14.72 10.27 8.50
C ALA A 193 -16.11 10.02 9.11
N GLU A 194 -16.90 9.12 8.50
CA GLU A 194 -18.20 8.70 9.05
C GLU A 194 -18.05 8.19 10.50
N GLY A 195 -17.00 7.39 10.77
CA GLY A 195 -16.78 6.91 12.12
C GLY A 195 -16.36 7.96 13.14
N TYR A 196 -15.84 9.11 12.71
CA TYR A 196 -15.69 10.26 13.60
C TYR A 196 -17.02 10.98 13.84
N GLU A 197 -17.88 11.09 12.82
CA GLU A 197 -19.20 11.74 12.95
C GLU A 197 -20.17 10.94 13.82
N CYS A 198 -20.05 9.61 13.82
CA CYS A 198 -20.92 8.69 14.53
C CYS A 198 -20.28 8.04 15.77
N ASP A 199 -19.12 8.54 16.22
CA ASP A 199 -18.40 8.05 17.40
C ASP A 199 -18.09 6.53 17.39
N TYR A 200 -17.73 5.98 16.23
CA TYR A 200 -17.37 4.56 16.09
C TYR A 200 -15.99 4.23 16.65
N TRP A 201 -15.10 5.21 16.83
CA TRP A 201 -13.69 4.98 17.14
C TRP A 201 -13.39 5.11 18.63
N GLU A 202 -13.03 4.00 19.25
CA GLU A 202 -12.43 3.96 20.59
C GLU A 202 -10.92 3.74 20.48
N TYR A 203 -10.14 4.35 21.36
CA TYR A 203 -8.67 4.26 21.33
C TYR A 203 -8.12 3.66 22.63
N ASN A 204 -7.03 2.92 22.52
CA ASN A 204 -6.26 2.47 23.66
C ASN A 204 -5.34 3.61 24.12
N GLU A 205 -5.61 4.19 25.30
CA GLU A 205 -4.82 5.29 25.86
C GLU A 205 -3.52 4.83 26.55
N ASN A 206 -3.42 3.54 26.87
CA ASN A 206 -2.28 2.91 27.54
C ASN A 206 -1.70 1.81 26.65
N VAL A 207 -0.81 2.17 25.71
CA VAL A 207 -0.09 1.22 24.83
C VAL A 207 1.38 1.18 25.15
#